data_AF-A0A1Q8SY03-F1
#
_entry.id   AF-A0A1Q8SY03-F1
#
_cell.length_a   1.000
_cell.length_b   1.000
_cell.length_c   1.000
_cell.angle_alpha   90.00
_cell.angle_beta   90.00
_cell.angle_gamma   90.00
#
_symmetry.space_group_name_H-M   'P 1'
#
loop_
_entity.id
_entity.type
_entity.pdbx_description
1 polymer ?
#
loop_
_entity_poly.entity_id
_entity_poly.type
_entity_poly.pdbx_seq_one_letter_code
_entity_poly.pdbx_strand_id
1 'polypeptide(L)'
;VMLADPWLARRIRHWQVSGGERLLATPWSARSDMLCRYADAKRRAGMAEKVIVSLLKQWLNHMRGRDAEAATRFMALRRETALTPFLAGLHASEPGVSPRDVSTAV
;
A
#
# COMPACT_ATOMS: atom_id res chain seq x y z
N VAL A 1 0.93 -22.51 6.84
CA VAL A 1 0.36 -23.01 5.58
C VAL A 1 -0.35 -21.84 4.88
N MET A 2 0.13 -21.44 3.70
CA MET A 2 -0.57 -20.61 2.68
C MET A 2 -1.12 -19.20 3.05
N LEU A 3 -0.38 -18.36 3.78
CA LEU A 3 -0.62 -16.89 3.84
C LEU A 3 0.54 -16.08 3.22
N ALA A 4 1.36 -16.74 2.39
CA ALA A 4 2.52 -16.12 1.76
C ALA A 4 2.08 -15.41 0.48
N ASP A 5 2.02 -14.09 0.58
CA ASP A 5 1.88 -13.15 -0.52
C ASP A 5 0.52 -13.17 -1.24
N PRO A 6 -0.44 -12.34 -0.80
CA PRO A 6 -1.73 -12.21 -1.50
C PRO A 6 -1.60 -11.52 -2.87
N TRP A 7 -0.40 -11.04 -3.23
CA TRP A 7 -0.05 -10.65 -4.59
C TRP A 7 0.23 -11.86 -5.49
N LEU A 8 0.48 -13.05 -4.93
CA LEU A 8 0.83 -14.27 -5.67
C LEU A 8 -0.28 -14.69 -6.63
N ALA A 9 -1.53 -14.74 -6.17
CA ALA A 9 -2.67 -15.12 -7.02
C ALA A 9 -2.94 -14.12 -8.16
N ARG A 10 -2.63 -12.83 -7.96
CA ARG A 10 -2.75 -11.82 -9.03
C ARG A 10 -1.58 -11.89 -10.00
N ARG A 11 -0.36 -12.12 -9.50
CA ARG A 11 0.86 -12.26 -10.29
C ARG A 11 0.86 -13.54 -11.14
N ILE A 12 0.36 -14.65 -10.61
CA ILE A 12 0.16 -15.91 -11.35
C ILE A 12 -0.82 -15.71 -12.50
N ARG A 13 -1.99 -15.10 -12.23
CA ARG A 13 -2.99 -14.83 -13.27
C ARG A 13 -2.45 -13.92 -14.38
N HIS A 14 -1.72 -12.89 -14.01
CA HIS A 14 -1.10 -12.02 -15.01
C HIS A 14 -0.02 -12.73 -15.82
N TRP A 15 0.83 -13.54 -15.18
CA TRP A 15 1.86 -14.32 -15.88
C TRP A 15 1.26 -15.32 -16.87
N GLN A 16 0.16 -15.98 -16.49
CA GLN A 16 -0.58 -16.91 -17.35
C GLN A 16 -1.24 -16.23 -18.56
N VAL A 17 -1.72 -14.98 -18.40
CA VAL A 17 -2.40 -14.23 -19.48
C VAL A 17 -1.40 -13.58 -20.43
N SER A 18 -0.28 -13.06 -19.93
CA SER A 18 0.73 -12.35 -20.76
C SER A 18 1.82 -13.25 -21.32
N GLY A 19 1.71 -14.57 -21.21
CA GLY A 19 2.67 -15.51 -21.81
C GLY A 19 4.10 -15.40 -21.28
N GLY A 20 4.28 -14.92 -20.04
CA GLY A 20 5.61 -14.86 -19.40
C GLY A 20 6.33 -13.51 -19.46
N GLU A 21 5.70 -12.43 -19.90
CA GLU A 21 6.32 -11.10 -19.85
C GLU A 21 6.57 -10.62 -18.41
N ARG A 22 7.78 -10.06 -18.19
CA ARG A 22 8.23 -9.55 -16.89
C ARG A 22 7.49 -8.23 -16.61
N LEU A 23 6.38 -8.34 -15.89
CA LEU A 23 5.59 -7.21 -15.41
C LEU A 23 6.49 -6.10 -14.84
N LEU A 24 6.34 -4.89 -15.37
CA LEU A 24 6.85 -3.68 -14.74
C LEU A 24 6.43 -3.63 -13.28
N ALA A 25 7.26 -3.02 -12.43
CA ALA A 25 6.97 -2.88 -11.01
C ALA A 25 5.57 -2.28 -10.83
N THR A 26 4.68 -2.99 -10.12
CA THR A 26 3.32 -2.50 -9.88
C THR A 26 3.40 -1.14 -9.19
N PRO A 27 2.85 -0.06 -9.78
CA PRO A 27 2.90 1.26 -9.16
C PRO A 27 2.21 1.22 -7.81
N TRP A 28 2.67 2.05 -6.88
CA TRP A 28 2.10 2.09 -5.54
C TRP A 28 0.61 2.39 -5.52
N SER A 29 0.10 3.22 -6.43
CA SER A 29 -1.33 3.51 -6.57
C SER A 29 -2.18 2.25 -6.74
N ALA A 30 -1.75 1.33 -7.61
CA ALA A 30 -2.42 0.05 -7.78
C ALA A 30 -2.31 -0.84 -6.52
N ARG A 31 -1.27 -0.62 -5.70
CA ARG A 31 -1.09 -1.34 -4.43
C ARG A 31 -1.96 -0.80 -3.31
N SER A 32 -2.02 0.52 -3.13
CA SER A 32 -2.88 1.18 -2.16
C SER A 32 -4.35 0.91 -2.44
N ASP A 33 -4.78 0.97 -3.70
CA ASP A 33 -6.16 0.63 -4.11
C ASP A 33 -6.57 -0.78 -3.64
N MET A 34 -5.67 -1.76 -3.78
CA MET A 34 -5.93 -3.13 -3.36
C MET A 34 -6.05 -3.26 -1.84
N LEU A 35 -5.18 -2.57 -1.09
CA LEU A 35 -5.23 -2.54 0.37
C LEU A 35 -6.54 -1.89 0.87
N CYS A 36 -6.99 -0.82 0.23
CA CYS A 36 -8.26 -0.16 0.55
C CYS A 36 -9.46 -1.06 0.26
N ARG A 37 -9.52 -1.71 -0.91
CA ARG A 37 -10.57 -2.68 -1.23
C ARG A 37 -10.61 -3.84 -0.25
N TYR A 38 -9.44 -4.32 0.20
CA TYR A 38 -9.33 -5.36 1.22
C TYR A 38 -9.90 -4.89 2.56
N ALA A 39 -9.49 -3.70 3.02
CA ALA A 39 -9.98 -3.10 4.27
C ALA A 39 -11.50 -2.93 4.25
N ASP A 40 -12.05 -2.45 3.14
CA ASP A 40 -13.49 -2.31 2.94
C ASP A 40 -14.23 -3.65 2.99
N ALA A 41 -13.69 -4.69 2.34
CA ALA A 41 -14.27 -6.03 2.40
C ALA A 41 -14.28 -6.59 3.83
N LYS A 42 -13.20 -6.38 4.59
CA LYS A 42 -13.12 -6.82 6.00
C LYS A 42 -14.05 -6.02 6.91
N ARG A 43 -14.15 -4.71 6.71
CA ARG A 43 -15.09 -3.85 7.44
C ARG A 43 -16.54 -4.28 7.20
N ARG A 44 -16.93 -4.54 5.95
CA ARG A 44 -18.27 -5.07 5.61
C ARG A 44 -18.55 -6.45 6.22
N ALA A 45 -17.51 -7.25 6.44
CA ALA A 45 -17.61 -8.54 7.13
C ALA A 45 -17.69 -8.40 8.67
N GLY A 46 -17.78 -7.18 9.22
CA GLY A 46 -17.90 -6.93 10.65
C GLY A 46 -16.57 -7.01 11.43
N MET A 47 -15.43 -7.02 10.74
CA MET A 47 -14.12 -7.06 11.41
C MET A 47 -13.82 -5.71 12.10
N ALA A 48 -13.30 -5.78 13.34
CA ALA A 48 -12.91 -4.59 14.08
C ALA A 48 -11.80 -3.81 13.37
N GLU A 49 -11.95 -2.49 13.30
CA GLU A 49 -11.04 -1.60 12.56
C GLU A 49 -9.57 -1.71 13.01
N LYS A 50 -9.33 -1.85 14.32
CA LYS A 50 -7.98 -2.04 14.87
C LYS A 50 -7.30 -3.31 14.35
N VAL A 51 -8.07 -4.38 14.11
CA VAL A 51 -7.57 -5.63 13.52
C VAL A 51 -7.22 -5.41 12.05
N ILE A 52 -8.08 -4.71 11.31
CA ILE A 52 -7.83 -4.34 9.91
C ILE A 52 -6.54 -3.50 9.80
N VAL A 53 -6.38 -2.47 10.64
CA VAL A 53 -5.16 -1.64 10.68
C VAL A 53 -3.92 -2.48 11.00
N SER A 54 -4.00 -3.40 11.96
CA SER A 54 -2.89 -4.32 12.25
C SER A 54 -2.51 -5.19 11.04
N LEU A 55 -3.49 -5.73 10.33
CA LEU A 55 -3.25 -6.52 9.12
C LEU A 55 -2.62 -5.66 8.01
N LEU A 56 -3.10 -4.45 7.79
CA LEU A 56 -2.51 -3.53 6.81
C LEU A 56 -1.06 -3.19 7.17
N LYS A 57 -0.76 -2.95 8.45
CA LYS A 57 0.63 -2.74 8.92
C LYS A 57 1.51 -3.96 8.70
N GLN A 58 1.00 -5.17 8.94
CA GLN A 58 1.73 -6.41 8.65
C GLN A 58 2.09 -6.51 7.16
N TRP A 59 1.16 -6.15 6.27
CA TRP A 59 1.41 -6.10 4.83
C TRP A 59 2.46 -5.06 4.44
N LEU A 60 2.38 -3.84 4.97
CA LEU A 60 3.41 -2.82 4.75
C LEU A 60 4.78 -3.30 5.23
N ASN A 61 4.84 -3.95 6.39
CA ASN A 61 6.08 -4.51 6.93
C ASN A 61 6.66 -5.64 6.06
N HIS A 62 5.83 -6.43 5.39
CA HIS A 62 6.31 -7.42 4.41
C HIS A 62 6.81 -6.77 3.11
N MET A 63 6.18 -5.69 2.66
CA MET A 63 6.54 -5.02 1.40
C MET A 63 7.79 -4.14 1.52
N ARG A 64 8.00 -3.46 2.66
CA ARG A 64 9.08 -2.47 2.83
C ARG A 64 10.49 -2.99 2.55
N GLY A 65 10.71 -4.31 2.63
CA GLY A 65 12.02 -4.91 2.33
C GLY A 65 12.36 -4.97 0.84
N ARG A 66 11.39 -4.76 -0.06
CA ARG A 66 11.57 -4.87 -1.52
C ARG A 66 10.99 -3.68 -2.29
N ASP A 67 10.36 -2.74 -1.60
CA ASP A 67 9.68 -1.60 -2.19
C ASP A 67 9.91 -0.35 -1.35
N ALA A 68 10.62 0.63 -1.95
CA ALA A 68 11.00 1.86 -1.27
C ALA A 68 9.78 2.71 -0.91
N GLU A 69 8.76 2.77 -1.78
CA GLU A 69 7.54 3.53 -1.49
C GLU A 69 6.76 2.89 -0.34
N ALA A 70 6.68 1.56 -0.27
CA ALA A 70 6.11 0.86 0.87
C ALA A 70 6.87 1.15 2.18
N ALA A 71 8.20 1.27 2.12
CA ALA A 71 9.02 1.66 3.28
C ALA A 71 8.70 3.08 3.75
N THR A 72 8.60 4.03 2.81
CA THR A 72 8.20 5.42 3.08
C THR A 72 6.81 5.49 3.70
N ARG A 73 5.81 4.83 3.10
CA ARG A 73 4.44 4.82 3.64
C ARG A 73 4.36 4.13 5.00
N PHE A 74 5.13 3.06 5.21
CA PHE A 74 5.20 2.40 6.51
C PHE A 74 5.74 3.34 7.60
N MET A 75 6.79 4.09 7.31
CA MET A 75 7.34 5.07 8.25
C MET A 75 6.34 6.18 8.59
N ALA A 76 5.61 6.70 7.60
CA ALA A 76 4.57 7.70 7.80
C ALA A 76 3.40 7.16 8.64
N LEU A 77 2.95 5.93 8.37
CA LEU A 77 1.72 5.36 8.95
C LEU A 77 1.93 4.52 10.20
N ARG A 78 3.17 4.28 10.65
CA ARG A 78 3.46 3.36 11.77
C ARG A 78 2.71 3.71 13.06
N ARG A 79 2.50 5.01 13.32
CA ARG A 79 1.82 5.54 14.52
C ARG A 79 0.31 5.68 14.35
N GLU A 80 -0.21 5.58 13.12
CA GLU A 80 -1.64 5.72 12.86
C GLU A 80 -2.39 4.49 13.37
N THR A 81 -3.50 4.69 14.08
CA THR A 81 -4.28 3.62 14.73
C THR A 81 -5.73 3.57 14.28
N ALA A 82 -6.24 4.65 13.69
CA ALA A 82 -7.59 4.68 13.15
C ALA A 82 -7.59 4.28 11.67
N LEU A 83 -8.61 3.55 11.23
CA LEU A 83 -8.66 2.97 9.89
C LEU A 83 -8.79 4.04 8.80
N THR A 84 -9.72 4.96 8.94
CA THR A 84 -9.94 6.04 7.97
C THR A 84 -8.67 6.87 7.67
N PRO A 85 -7.97 7.44 8.68
CA PRO A 85 -6.73 8.17 8.41
C PRO A 85 -5.60 7.27 7.89
N PHE A 86 -5.56 5.99 8.31
CA PHE A 86 -4.61 5.03 7.75
C PHE A 86 -4.81 4.84 6.24
N LEU A 87 -6.06 4.64 5.79
CA LEU A 87 -6.39 4.47 4.36
C LEU A 87 -6.13 5.75 3.56
N ALA A 88 -6.44 6.92 4.11
CA ALA A 88 -6.11 8.20 3.47
C ALA A 88 -4.60 8.35 3.25
N GLY A 89 -3.78 7.98 4.25
CA GLY A 89 -2.33 8.02 4.14
C GLY A 89 -1.71 7.02 3.15
N LEU A 90 -2.41 5.92 2.82
CA LEU A 90 -1.99 5.02 1.73
C LEU A 90 -2.13 5.69 0.35
N HIS A 91 -3.06 6.64 0.19
CA HIS A 91 -3.27 7.37 -1.06
C HIS A 91 -2.55 8.70 -1.14
N ALA A 92 -2.18 9.30 -0.01
CA ALA A 92 -1.44 10.55 0.03
C ALA A 92 -0.11 10.39 -0.71
N SER A 93 0.00 10.89 -1.94
CA SER A 93 1.31 11.12 -2.55
C SER A 93 2.08 12.00 -1.59
N GLU A 94 3.34 11.65 -1.30
CA GLU A 94 4.22 12.39 -0.39
C GLU A 94 3.89 13.91 -0.36
N PRO A 95 3.62 14.53 0.81
CA PRO A 95 3.70 15.97 0.91
C PRO A 95 5.19 16.34 0.84
N GLY A 96 5.73 16.46 -0.37
CA GLY A 96 7.17 16.49 -0.56
C GLY A 96 7.69 17.17 -1.82
N VAL A 97 6.97 18.16 -2.37
CA VAL A 97 7.51 19.42 -2.91
C VAL A 97 6.30 20.35 -3.07
N SER A 98 6.17 21.32 -2.15
CA SER A 98 5.46 22.56 -2.47
C SER A 98 6.44 23.39 -3.31
N PRO A 99 6.11 23.84 -4.54
CA PRO A 99 7.01 24.62 -5.39
C PRO A 99 7.23 26.07 -4.90
N ARG A 100 7.10 26.33 -3.59
CA ARG A 100 7.21 27.66 -2.99
C ARG A 100 8.61 28.05 -2.50
N ASP A 101 9.60 27.17 -2.57
CA ASP A 101 10.99 27.48 -2.15
C ASP A 101 11.98 27.72 -3.31
N VAL A 102 11.48 27.94 -4.53
CA VAL A 102 12.30 28.39 -5.68
C VAL A 102 11.83 29.77 -6.17
N SER A 103 11.98 30.77 -5.32
CA SER A 103 12.19 32.16 -5.76
C SER A 103 13.30 32.74 -4.87
N THR A 104 14.57 32.60 -5.28
CA THR A 104 15.27 33.66 -6.04
C THR A 104 15.23 34.95 -5.21
N ALA A 105 16.16 35.24 -4.30
CA ALA A 105 17.60 35.41 -4.56
C ALA A 105 17.85 36.13 -5.89
N VAL A 106 17.44 37.40 -5.94
CA VAL A 106 18.05 38.47 -6.74
C VAL A 106 18.22 39.68 -5.81
#